data_AF-A0A9D9LNK9-F1
#
_entry.id   AF-A0A9D9LNK9-F1
#
_cell.length_a   1.000
_cell.length_b   1.000
_cell.length_c   1.000
_cell.angle_alpha   90.00
_cell.angle_beta   90.00
_cell.angle_gamma   90.00
#
_symmetry.space_group_name_H-M   'P 1'
#
loop_
_entity.id
_entity.type
_entity.pdbx_description
1 polymer ?
#
loop_
_entity_poly.entity_id
_entity_poly.type
_entity_poly.pdbx_seq_one_letter_code
_entity_poly.pdbx_strand_id
1 'polypeptide(L)'
;LKEQFTLMTTFEDAYIVSPLYPRTQTMESRKIAKDGRAIWNDSWPRDLTIQGTPDDDWRGGGDANGTSMSSYDVVDEILAQLSDCEKYPNLKRIALIGYSAGGQFVDRYVAVGKGAVREGITLVYAAMSPSTFLVPTSTEIWHYGISNRPRYCRETSDEQIMENLRQRRCLYGCGALDTREGSLDKTPPAMKQGTNRIERYRNFKALVEKDPHRAAVTVFHTFDSLAHESLKTYTDPFFVGYVKGDK
;
A
#
# COMPACT_ATOMS: atom_id res chain seq x y z
N LEU A 1 24.52 -16.90 -18.86
CA LEU A 1 23.40 -17.86 -18.74
C LEU A 1 23.46 -18.69 -17.47
N LYS A 2 24.54 -19.46 -17.20
CA LYS A 2 24.70 -20.17 -15.91
C LYS A 2 24.70 -19.25 -14.69
N GLU A 3 25.41 -18.12 -14.72
CA GLU A 3 25.44 -17.16 -13.59
C GLU A 3 24.10 -16.47 -13.33
N GLN A 4 23.30 -16.19 -14.37
CA GLN A 4 21.93 -15.66 -14.21
C GLN A 4 20.98 -16.69 -13.58
N PHE A 5 21.15 -17.98 -13.91
CA PHE A 5 20.42 -19.08 -13.28
C PHE A 5 20.84 -19.30 -11.83
N THR A 6 22.13 -19.17 -11.49
CA THR A 6 22.63 -19.29 -10.10
C THR A 6 22.16 -18.13 -9.22
N LEU A 7 21.97 -16.92 -9.76
CA LEU A 7 21.39 -15.79 -9.04
C LEU A 7 19.92 -16.03 -8.66
N MET A 8 19.12 -16.67 -9.53
CA MET A 8 17.70 -16.97 -9.22
C MET A 8 17.53 -18.04 -8.13
N THR A 9 18.57 -18.84 -7.84
CA THR A 9 18.49 -19.92 -6.84
C THR A 9 18.88 -19.53 -5.41
N THR A 10 19.17 -18.26 -5.09
CA THR A 10 19.78 -17.89 -3.78
C THR A 10 18.98 -16.96 -2.89
N PHE A 11 17.95 -16.28 -3.39
CA PHE A 11 17.23 -15.28 -2.60
C PHE A 11 16.03 -15.90 -1.87
N GLU A 12 16.01 -15.80 -0.54
CA GLU A 12 14.90 -16.24 0.31
C GLU A 12 13.81 -15.18 0.49
N ASP A 13 14.14 -13.93 0.14
CA ASP A 13 13.29 -12.76 0.32
C ASP A 13 13.10 -11.98 -0.99
N ALA A 14 11.88 -11.48 -1.21
CA ALA A 14 11.60 -10.47 -2.22
C ALA A 14 10.97 -9.22 -1.58
N TYR A 15 11.33 -8.05 -2.11
CA TYR A 15 10.84 -6.76 -1.62
C TYR A 15 10.21 -5.97 -2.77
N ILE A 16 8.91 -5.73 -2.71
CA ILE A 16 8.17 -4.87 -3.63
C ILE A 16 8.04 -3.51 -2.95
N VAL A 17 8.89 -2.55 -3.33
CA VAL A 17 9.01 -1.26 -2.63
C VAL A 17 8.44 -0.11 -3.46
N SER A 18 7.54 0.66 -2.84
CA SER A 18 6.92 1.87 -3.39
C SER A 18 6.31 1.68 -4.78
N PRO A 19 5.27 0.83 -4.92
CA PRO A 19 4.53 0.75 -6.17
C PRO A 19 3.97 2.14 -6.49
N LEU A 20 4.42 2.71 -7.60
CA LEU A 20 4.03 4.01 -8.13
C LEU A 20 3.71 3.80 -9.61
N TYR A 21 2.51 4.19 -10.01
CA TYR A 21 2.04 3.97 -11.37
C TYR A 21 2.14 5.26 -12.19
N PRO A 22 2.43 5.17 -13.50
CA PRO A 22 2.40 6.32 -14.39
C PRO A 22 1.02 6.97 -14.36
N ARG A 23 0.98 8.30 -14.27
CA ARG A 23 -0.26 9.08 -14.31
C ARG A 23 -0.29 10.03 -15.49
N THR A 24 -1.48 10.27 -16.04
CA THR A 24 -1.69 11.13 -17.23
C THR A 24 -0.93 12.45 -17.14
N GLN A 25 -1.09 13.20 -16.05
CA GLN A 25 -0.46 14.49 -15.85
C GLN A 25 1.06 14.40 -15.69
N THR A 26 1.55 13.32 -15.07
CA THR A 26 3.00 13.11 -14.94
C THR A 26 3.62 12.83 -16.30
N MET A 27 2.93 12.05 -17.15
CA MET A 27 3.34 11.78 -18.52
C MET A 27 3.34 13.07 -19.36
N GLU A 28 2.27 13.86 -19.28
CA GLU A 28 2.13 15.14 -20.00
C GLU A 28 3.18 16.17 -19.57
N SER A 29 3.30 16.43 -18.27
CA SER A 29 4.23 17.43 -17.73
C SER A 29 5.70 17.11 -18.02
N ARG A 30 6.05 15.82 -18.08
CA ARG A 30 7.40 15.35 -18.42
C ARG A 30 7.60 15.11 -19.92
N LYS A 31 6.59 15.38 -20.76
CA LYS A 31 6.62 15.14 -22.21
C LYS A 31 7.02 13.71 -22.58
N ILE A 32 6.56 12.73 -21.80
CA ILE A 32 6.82 11.31 -22.05
C ILE A 32 5.89 10.84 -23.16
N ALA A 33 6.45 10.18 -24.18
CA ALA A 33 5.68 9.67 -25.31
C ALA A 33 4.65 8.62 -24.88
N LYS A 34 3.51 8.58 -25.57
CA LYS A 34 2.53 7.49 -25.46
C LYS A 34 3.11 6.26 -26.17
N ASP A 35 3.53 5.27 -25.40
CA ASP A 35 4.18 4.05 -25.88
C ASP A 35 3.36 2.77 -25.60
N GLY A 36 2.06 2.94 -25.31
CA GLY A 36 1.16 1.83 -25.00
C GLY A 36 1.25 1.33 -23.56
N ARG A 37 2.12 1.90 -22.71
CA ARG A 37 2.13 1.56 -21.29
C ARG A 37 0.80 1.91 -20.63
N ALA A 38 0.42 1.15 -19.61
CA ALA A 38 -0.71 1.48 -18.77
C ALA A 38 -0.47 2.80 -18.00
N ILE A 39 -1.49 3.64 -17.98
CA ILE A 39 -1.48 4.97 -17.35
C ILE A 39 -2.76 5.10 -16.54
N TRP A 40 -2.66 5.58 -15.32
CA TRP A 40 -3.81 5.87 -14.45
C TRP A 40 -4.18 7.34 -14.50
N ASN A 41 -5.42 7.65 -14.17
CA ASN A 41 -5.83 9.03 -14.05
C ASN A 41 -5.26 9.69 -12.79
N ASP A 42 -5.25 11.01 -12.83
CA ASP A 42 -4.95 11.88 -11.71
C ASP A 42 -6.25 12.29 -11.02
N SER A 43 -7.18 11.35 -10.85
CA SER A 43 -8.52 11.64 -10.34
C SER A 43 -8.49 12.25 -8.95
N TRP A 44 -7.42 12.05 -8.19
CA TRP A 44 -7.06 12.97 -7.12
C TRP A 44 -6.52 14.27 -7.70
N PRO A 45 -7.30 15.34 -7.65
CA PRO A 45 -6.96 16.55 -8.36
C PRO A 45 -5.73 17.21 -7.75
N ARG A 46 -5.16 18.15 -8.52
CA ARG A 46 -4.17 19.12 -8.02
C ARG A 46 -4.63 19.85 -6.75
N ASP A 47 -5.95 19.88 -6.53
CA ASP A 47 -6.58 20.39 -5.32
C ASP A 47 -6.69 19.30 -4.26
N LEU A 48 -5.91 19.43 -3.20
CA LEU A 48 -5.89 18.49 -2.08
C LEU A 48 -7.22 18.45 -1.31
N THR A 49 -8.19 19.33 -1.60
CA THR A 49 -9.49 19.38 -0.93
C THR A 49 -10.60 18.62 -1.65
N ILE A 50 -10.39 18.23 -2.91
CA ILE A 50 -11.39 17.52 -3.71
C ILE A 50 -11.02 16.04 -3.76
N GLN A 51 -12.02 15.20 -3.52
CA GLN A 51 -11.86 13.76 -3.55
C GLN A 51 -11.82 13.21 -4.97
N GLY A 52 -10.88 12.29 -5.24
CA GLY A 52 -10.82 11.56 -6.48
C GLY A 52 -11.79 10.38 -6.58
N THR A 53 -12.03 9.94 -7.82
CA THR A 53 -12.88 8.79 -8.12
C THR A 53 -12.18 7.48 -7.78
N PRO A 54 -12.88 6.52 -7.15
CA PRO A 54 -12.33 5.20 -6.83
C PRO A 54 -11.83 4.42 -8.05
N ASP A 55 -12.51 4.58 -9.20
CA ASP A 55 -12.37 3.70 -10.37
C ASP A 55 -11.07 3.85 -11.16
N ASP A 56 -10.30 4.93 -10.98
CA ASP A 56 -9.17 5.25 -11.84
C ASP A 56 -7.93 5.78 -11.07
N ASP A 57 -7.97 5.78 -9.73
CA ASP A 57 -6.81 6.08 -8.90
C ASP A 57 -6.02 4.82 -8.54
N TRP A 58 -4.75 4.81 -8.91
CA TRP A 58 -3.87 3.68 -8.64
C TRP A 58 -3.69 3.39 -7.15
N ARG A 59 -3.75 4.38 -6.24
CA ARG A 59 -3.60 4.12 -4.79
C ARG A 59 -4.78 3.36 -4.19
N GLY A 60 -5.89 3.27 -4.91
CA GLY A 60 -7.10 2.57 -4.49
C GLY A 60 -7.39 1.31 -5.28
N GLY A 61 -6.53 0.88 -6.21
CA GLY A 61 -6.87 -0.24 -7.07
C GLY A 61 -7.80 0.12 -8.24
N GLY A 62 -7.83 1.40 -8.65
CA GLY A 62 -8.50 1.81 -9.89
C GLY A 62 -7.87 1.17 -11.12
N ASP A 63 -8.60 1.17 -12.23
CA ASP A 63 -8.19 0.64 -13.52
C ASP A 63 -7.34 1.64 -14.29
N ALA A 64 -6.36 1.14 -15.06
CA ALA A 64 -5.64 1.97 -16.01
C ALA A 64 -6.56 2.45 -17.12
N ASN A 65 -6.31 3.67 -17.59
CA ASN A 65 -7.13 4.39 -18.56
C ASN A 65 -7.41 3.57 -19.82
N GLY A 66 -8.69 3.40 -20.14
CA GLY A 66 -9.14 2.66 -21.31
C GLY A 66 -8.97 1.13 -21.20
N THR A 67 -8.74 0.61 -19.99
CA THR A 67 -8.57 -0.82 -19.72
C THR A 67 -9.43 -1.27 -18.55
N SER A 68 -9.43 -2.57 -18.28
CA SER A 68 -9.94 -3.17 -17.04
C SER A 68 -8.80 -3.74 -16.19
N MET A 69 -7.59 -3.19 -16.30
CA MET A 69 -6.42 -3.64 -15.55
C MET A 69 -6.23 -2.74 -14.34
N SER A 70 -6.50 -3.29 -13.15
CA SER A 70 -6.29 -2.56 -11.90
C SER A 70 -4.81 -2.46 -11.56
N SER A 71 -4.43 -1.42 -10.85
CA SER A 71 -3.11 -1.36 -10.21
C SER A 71 -2.89 -2.50 -9.21
N TYR A 72 -3.95 -3.03 -8.60
CA TYR A 72 -3.87 -4.22 -7.74
C TYR A 72 -3.72 -5.52 -8.55
N ASP A 73 -4.27 -5.60 -9.77
CA ASP A 73 -4.03 -6.74 -10.67
C ASP A 73 -2.53 -6.86 -11.01
N VAL A 74 -1.81 -5.74 -11.11
CA VAL A 74 -0.34 -5.76 -11.32
C VAL A 74 0.41 -6.36 -10.13
N VAL A 75 0.01 -6.04 -8.90
CA VAL A 75 0.63 -6.63 -7.71
C VAL A 75 0.29 -8.11 -7.59
N ASP A 76 -0.96 -8.49 -7.87
CA ASP A 76 -1.37 -9.90 -7.90
C ASP A 76 -0.51 -10.71 -8.88
N GLU A 77 -0.26 -10.17 -10.07
CA GLU A 77 0.58 -10.83 -11.09
C GLU A 77 2.04 -10.94 -10.64
N ILE A 78 2.61 -9.90 -10.01
CA ILE A 78 3.97 -9.97 -9.44
C ILE A 78 4.05 -11.05 -8.36
N LEU A 79 3.05 -11.13 -7.47
CA LEU A 79 2.99 -12.16 -6.42
C LEU A 79 2.87 -13.56 -7.02
N ALA A 80 2.08 -13.73 -8.08
CA ALA A 80 1.94 -14.99 -8.80
C ALA A 80 3.27 -15.42 -9.43
N GLN A 81 3.99 -14.50 -10.08
CA GLN A 81 5.30 -14.78 -10.66
C GLN A 81 6.35 -15.12 -9.61
N LEU A 82 6.38 -14.39 -8.48
CA LEU A 82 7.28 -14.70 -7.36
C LEU A 82 6.96 -16.05 -6.71
N SER A 83 5.70 -16.51 -6.81
CA SER A 83 5.27 -17.79 -6.26
C SER A 83 5.68 -19.00 -7.10
N ASP A 84 6.18 -18.78 -8.33
CA ASP A 84 6.69 -19.84 -9.20
C ASP A 84 7.84 -20.61 -8.53
N CYS A 85 7.61 -21.89 -8.22
CA CYS A 85 8.58 -22.74 -7.52
C CYS A 85 9.71 -23.25 -8.41
N GLU A 86 9.54 -23.24 -9.72
CA GLU A 86 10.63 -23.57 -10.65
C GLU A 86 11.61 -22.41 -10.75
N LYS A 87 11.09 -21.16 -10.78
CA LYS A 87 11.92 -19.95 -10.86
C LYS A 87 12.50 -19.52 -9.52
N TYR A 88 11.72 -19.60 -8.45
CA TYR A 88 12.07 -19.12 -7.12
C TYR A 88 11.89 -20.22 -6.06
N PRO A 89 12.62 -21.36 -6.13
CA PRO A 89 12.42 -22.51 -5.25
C PRO A 89 12.69 -22.20 -3.77
N ASN A 90 13.60 -21.27 -3.49
CA ASN A 90 14.04 -20.94 -2.13
C ASN A 90 13.33 -19.71 -1.52
N LEU A 91 12.42 -19.08 -2.26
CA LEU A 91 11.67 -17.92 -1.75
C LEU A 91 10.78 -18.36 -0.59
N LYS A 92 10.93 -17.67 0.54
CA LYS A 92 10.20 -17.90 1.80
C LYS A 92 9.40 -16.68 2.22
N ARG A 93 9.73 -15.50 1.71
CA ARG A 93 9.09 -14.28 2.17
C ARG A 93 8.99 -13.22 1.09
N ILE A 94 7.88 -12.50 1.09
CA ILE A 94 7.66 -11.31 0.25
C ILE A 94 7.24 -10.17 1.16
N ALA A 95 7.84 -9.00 1.01
CA ALA A 95 7.38 -7.76 1.63
C ALA A 95 6.81 -6.80 0.58
N LEU A 96 5.56 -6.39 0.75
CA LEU A 96 4.95 -5.30 0.01
C LEU A 96 5.02 -4.02 0.86
N ILE A 97 5.83 -3.07 0.41
CA ILE A 97 6.22 -1.87 1.17
C ILE A 97 5.79 -0.63 0.39
N GLY A 98 5.18 0.33 1.07
CA GLY A 98 4.79 1.59 0.48
C GLY A 98 5.07 2.77 1.40
N TYR A 99 5.47 3.91 0.84
CA TYR A 99 5.65 5.16 1.56
C TYR A 99 4.76 6.26 0.97
N SER A 100 4.18 7.12 1.81
CA SER A 100 3.32 8.23 1.38
C SER A 100 2.14 7.75 0.52
N ALA A 101 2.07 8.12 -0.77
CA ALA A 101 1.09 7.57 -1.70
C ALA A 101 1.16 6.03 -1.83
N GLY A 102 2.37 5.46 -1.79
CA GLY A 102 2.54 4.01 -1.76
C GLY A 102 2.08 3.40 -0.43
N GLY A 103 2.21 4.10 0.70
CA GLY A 103 1.72 3.62 1.99
C GLY A 103 0.19 3.50 2.00
N GLN A 104 -0.46 4.49 1.40
CA GLN A 104 -1.89 4.51 1.08
C GLN A 104 -2.33 3.32 0.22
N PHE A 105 -1.55 3.00 -0.83
CA PHE A 105 -1.76 1.83 -1.67
C PHE A 105 -1.69 0.54 -0.87
N VAL A 106 -0.62 0.35 -0.09
CA VAL A 106 -0.42 -0.89 0.67
C VAL A 106 -1.50 -1.07 1.72
N ASP A 107 -1.83 -0.03 2.49
CA ASP A 107 -2.90 -0.07 3.49
C ASP A 107 -4.24 -0.56 2.92
N ARG A 108 -4.61 -0.06 1.73
CA ARG A 108 -5.85 -0.47 1.06
C ARG A 108 -5.73 -1.85 0.42
N TYR A 109 -4.58 -2.21 -0.13
CA TYR A 109 -4.33 -3.55 -0.66
C TYR A 109 -4.39 -4.62 0.45
N VAL A 110 -3.96 -4.32 1.69
CA VAL A 110 -4.14 -5.25 2.82
C VAL A 110 -5.60 -5.61 3.00
N ALA A 111 -6.53 -4.67 2.82
CA ALA A 111 -7.96 -4.92 2.99
C ALA A 111 -8.58 -5.77 1.86
N VAL A 112 -8.19 -5.56 0.60
CA VAL A 112 -8.94 -6.13 -0.55
C VAL A 112 -8.12 -6.95 -1.54
N GLY A 113 -6.79 -6.82 -1.52
CA GLY A 113 -5.91 -7.52 -2.45
C GLY A 113 -6.05 -9.04 -2.31
N LYS A 114 -5.83 -9.80 -3.40
CA LYS A 114 -5.86 -11.26 -3.33
C LYS A 114 -4.82 -11.79 -2.35
N GLY A 115 -3.61 -11.21 -2.36
CA GLY A 115 -2.51 -11.62 -1.49
C GLY A 115 -2.12 -13.08 -1.63
N ALA A 116 -2.43 -13.69 -2.79
CA ALA A 116 -2.21 -15.10 -3.04
C ALA A 116 -0.73 -15.36 -3.33
N VAL A 117 -0.12 -16.20 -2.52
CA VAL A 117 1.25 -16.71 -2.71
C VAL A 117 1.25 -18.22 -2.49
N ARG A 118 2.24 -18.93 -3.03
CA ARG A 118 2.33 -20.38 -2.78
C ARG A 118 2.54 -20.68 -1.29
N GLU A 119 2.14 -21.88 -0.88
CA GLU A 119 2.38 -22.38 0.47
C GLU A 119 3.88 -22.31 0.82
N GLY A 120 4.18 -21.96 2.08
CA GLY A 120 5.54 -21.77 2.58
C GLY A 120 6.12 -20.37 2.32
N ILE A 121 5.46 -19.51 1.54
CA ILE A 121 5.83 -18.09 1.42
C ILE A 121 5.03 -17.25 2.43
N THR A 122 5.74 -16.50 3.26
CA THR A 122 5.16 -15.50 4.16
C THR A 122 5.06 -14.15 3.45
N LEU A 123 3.85 -13.63 3.28
CA LEU A 123 3.60 -12.28 2.76
C LEU A 123 3.38 -11.29 3.91
N VAL A 124 4.19 -10.25 3.98
CA VAL A 124 4.07 -9.16 4.97
C VAL A 124 3.93 -7.80 4.30
N TYR A 125 3.29 -6.88 4.99
CA TYR A 125 2.98 -5.55 4.48
C TYR A 125 3.60 -4.45 5.33
N ALA A 126 3.95 -3.33 4.71
CA ALA A 126 4.42 -2.14 5.41
C ALA A 126 3.87 -0.85 4.76
N ALA A 127 3.02 -0.13 5.47
CA ALA A 127 2.40 1.13 5.06
C ALA A 127 2.98 2.32 5.85
N MET A 128 3.91 3.03 5.22
CA MET A 128 4.73 4.07 5.87
C MET A 128 4.23 5.47 5.52
N SER A 129 4.05 6.32 6.54
CA SER A 129 3.60 7.71 6.44
C SER A 129 2.52 7.96 5.38
N PRO A 130 1.44 7.15 5.31
CA PRO A 130 0.38 7.39 4.35
C PRO A 130 -0.28 8.73 4.63
N SER A 131 -0.78 9.40 3.58
CA SER A 131 -1.54 10.62 3.78
C SER A 131 -2.87 10.33 4.49
N THR A 132 -3.47 9.17 4.26
CA THR A 132 -4.73 8.73 4.86
C THR A 132 -4.72 7.22 5.05
N PHE A 133 -5.54 6.77 5.99
CA PHE A 133 -5.73 5.36 6.32
C PHE A 133 -7.14 4.91 5.95
N LEU A 134 -7.28 3.63 5.61
CA LEU A 134 -8.55 2.96 5.42
C LEU A 134 -9.10 2.53 6.79
N VAL A 135 -10.25 3.07 7.15
CA VAL A 135 -11.06 2.64 8.29
C VAL A 135 -12.26 1.87 7.74
N PRO A 136 -12.43 0.57 8.03
CA PRO A 136 -13.44 -0.26 7.36
C PRO A 136 -14.87 0.05 7.85
N THR A 137 -15.39 1.21 7.45
CA THR A 137 -16.76 1.67 7.69
C THR A 137 -17.47 1.89 6.36
N SER A 138 -18.74 1.53 6.29
CA SER A 138 -19.62 1.81 5.15
C SER A 138 -20.10 3.26 5.10
N THR A 139 -19.84 4.07 6.13
CA THR A 139 -20.22 5.50 6.14
C THR A 139 -19.26 6.39 5.37
N GLU A 140 -18.04 5.90 5.10
CA GLU A 140 -17.02 6.62 4.35
C GLU A 140 -16.77 5.90 3.03
N ILE A 141 -16.58 6.68 1.97
CA ILE A 141 -16.35 6.12 0.65
C ILE A 141 -14.91 5.65 0.48
N TRP A 142 -14.68 4.87 -0.58
CA TRP A 142 -13.40 4.25 -0.88
C TRP A 142 -12.26 5.26 -0.84
N HIS A 143 -11.09 4.76 -0.45
CA HIS A 143 -9.92 5.47 0.06
C HIS A 143 -9.90 5.77 1.56
N TYR A 144 -11.06 6.03 2.18
CA TYR A 144 -11.18 6.33 3.62
C TYR A 144 -12.01 5.28 4.35
N GLY A 145 -13.03 4.73 3.68
CA GLY A 145 -13.83 3.59 4.11
C GLY A 145 -14.07 2.59 2.98
N ILE A 146 -15.13 1.80 3.09
CA ILE A 146 -15.37 0.63 2.23
C ILE A 146 -16.59 0.76 1.32
N SER A 147 -17.22 1.93 1.27
CA SER A 147 -18.33 2.19 0.34
C SER A 147 -17.85 2.66 -1.03
N ASN A 148 -18.64 2.41 -2.08
CA ASN A 148 -18.33 2.85 -3.46
C ASN A 148 -16.95 2.35 -3.96
N ARG A 149 -16.71 1.04 -3.89
CA ARG A 149 -15.44 0.39 -4.25
C ARG A 149 -15.23 0.31 -5.77
N PRO A 150 -13.98 0.41 -6.26
CA PRO A 150 -13.67 0.22 -7.67
C PRO A 150 -13.94 -1.21 -8.13
N ARG A 151 -13.96 -1.42 -9.45
CA ARG A 151 -14.18 -2.73 -10.08
C ARG A 151 -13.41 -3.86 -9.38
N TYR A 152 -12.12 -3.66 -9.11
CA TYR A 152 -11.24 -4.70 -8.56
C TYR A 152 -11.79 -5.35 -7.28
N CYS A 153 -12.34 -4.56 -6.35
CA CYS A 153 -12.81 -5.04 -5.05
C CYS A 153 -14.31 -4.82 -4.82
N ARG A 154 -15.07 -4.59 -5.89
CA ARG A 154 -16.52 -4.36 -5.81
C ARG A 154 -17.23 -5.53 -5.12
N GLU A 155 -16.86 -6.75 -5.51
CA GLU A 155 -17.45 -8.01 -5.03
C GLU A 155 -16.81 -8.55 -3.75
N THR A 156 -15.75 -7.92 -3.22
CA THR A 156 -15.17 -8.33 -1.94
C THR A 156 -16.13 -7.96 -0.81
N SER A 157 -16.66 -8.93 -0.08
CA SER A 157 -17.61 -8.64 1.02
C SER A 157 -16.94 -7.89 2.17
N ASP A 158 -17.75 -7.21 2.99
CA ASP A 158 -17.26 -6.48 4.16
C ASP A 158 -16.63 -7.43 5.18
N GLU A 159 -17.18 -8.65 5.32
CA GLU A 159 -16.62 -9.71 6.15
C GLU A 159 -15.25 -10.15 5.64
N GLN A 160 -15.09 -10.34 4.32
CA GLN A 160 -13.80 -10.71 3.74
C GLN A 160 -12.76 -9.59 3.94
N ILE A 161 -13.16 -8.32 3.84
CA ILE A 161 -12.31 -7.18 4.16
C ILE A 161 -11.84 -7.24 5.61
N MET A 162 -12.77 -7.45 6.54
CA MET A 162 -12.45 -7.55 7.96
C MET A 162 -11.56 -8.75 8.27
N GLU A 163 -11.79 -9.89 7.63
CA GLU A 163 -10.96 -11.09 7.77
C GLU A 163 -9.53 -10.82 7.29
N ASN A 164 -9.38 -10.23 6.09
CA ASN A 164 -8.08 -9.84 5.56
C ASN A 164 -7.31 -8.92 6.52
N LEU A 165 -7.99 -7.90 7.07
CA LEU A 165 -7.38 -6.97 8.03
C LEU A 165 -6.97 -7.63 9.36
N ARG A 166 -7.64 -8.72 9.76
CA ARG A 166 -7.36 -9.45 11.01
C ARG A 166 -6.36 -10.58 10.87
N GLN A 167 -6.08 -11.04 9.65
CA GLN A 167 -5.12 -12.12 9.39
C GLN A 167 -3.77 -11.64 8.84
N ARG A 168 -3.73 -10.49 8.16
CA ARG A 168 -2.55 -10.05 7.43
C ARG A 168 -1.63 -9.21 8.30
N ARG A 169 -0.39 -9.67 8.47
CA ARG A 169 0.63 -8.94 9.23
C ARG A 169 1.05 -7.66 8.52
N CYS A 170 0.76 -6.50 9.12
CA CYS A 170 1.05 -5.20 8.54
C CYS A 170 1.76 -4.27 9.54
N LEU A 171 2.86 -3.67 9.11
CA LEU A 171 3.55 -2.61 9.83
C LEU A 171 3.03 -1.25 9.35
N TYR A 172 2.51 -0.45 10.27
CA TYR A 172 2.25 0.97 10.06
C TYR A 172 3.34 1.79 10.73
N GLY A 173 3.91 2.71 9.98
CA GLY A 173 5.04 3.52 10.43
C GLY A 173 4.85 4.98 10.11
N CYS A 174 5.31 5.88 10.98
CA CYS A 174 5.25 7.31 10.72
C CYS A 174 6.39 8.05 11.42
N GLY A 175 6.97 9.05 10.75
CA GLY A 175 7.95 9.93 11.38
C GLY A 175 7.28 10.80 12.45
N ALA A 176 7.87 10.90 13.64
CA ALA A 176 7.30 11.70 14.73
C ALA A 176 7.19 13.19 14.39
N LEU A 177 8.00 13.66 13.43
CA LEU A 177 8.06 15.03 12.94
C LEU A 177 7.35 15.21 11.60
N ASP A 178 6.55 14.24 11.14
CA ASP A 178 5.80 14.29 9.88
C ASP A 178 4.52 15.15 10.03
N THR A 179 4.74 16.43 10.32
CA THR A 179 3.70 17.46 10.50
C THR A 179 3.46 18.28 9.23
N ARG A 180 4.12 17.93 8.11
CA ARG A 180 4.11 18.72 6.87
C ARG A 180 2.79 18.58 6.11
N GLU A 181 2.23 19.71 5.68
CA GLU A 181 0.94 19.75 4.96
C GLU A 181 1.03 19.77 3.42
N GLY A 182 2.19 20.10 2.84
CA GLY A 182 2.28 20.47 1.41
C GLY A 182 1.86 19.37 0.40
N SER A 183 1.85 18.10 0.82
CA SER A 183 1.40 16.94 0.03
C SER A 183 0.35 16.11 0.77
N LEU A 184 -0.31 16.72 1.76
CA LEU A 184 -1.30 16.07 2.60
C LEU A 184 -2.68 16.22 1.95
N ASP A 185 -3.41 15.12 1.86
CA ASP A 185 -4.84 15.10 1.55
C ASP A 185 -5.64 15.92 2.58
N LYS A 186 -6.37 16.92 2.08
CA LYS A 186 -7.17 17.90 2.85
C LYS A 186 -8.67 17.74 2.57
N THR A 187 -9.11 16.65 1.98
CA THR A 187 -10.54 16.37 1.80
C THR A 187 -11.24 16.24 3.17
N PRO A 188 -12.56 16.48 3.26
CA PRO A 188 -13.26 16.36 4.53
C PRO A 188 -13.09 14.99 5.23
N PRO A 189 -13.17 13.82 4.55
CA PRO A 189 -12.91 12.53 5.17
C PRO A 189 -11.48 12.39 5.71
N ALA A 190 -10.48 12.92 5.00
CA ALA A 190 -9.09 12.93 5.44
C ALA A 190 -8.89 13.77 6.70
N MET A 191 -9.53 14.95 6.75
CA MET A 191 -9.43 15.86 7.89
C MET A 191 -10.06 15.28 9.17
N LYS A 192 -11.05 14.39 9.05
CA LYS A 192 -11.59 13.63 10.21
C LYS A 192 -10.54 12.70 10.85
N GLN A 193 -9.54 12.27 10.08
CA GLN A 193 -8.47 11.41 10.60
C GLN A 193 -7.42 12.20 11.39
N GLY A 194 -7.30 13.51 11.16
CA GLY A 194 -6.31 14.39 11.79
C GLY A 194 -5.76 15.45 10.83
N THR A 195 -5.08 16.45 11.38
CA THR A 195 -4.56 17.62 10.66
C THR A 195 -3.23 17.38 9.96
N ASN A 196 -2.50 16.33 10.35
CA ASN A 196 -1.21 15.95 9.76
C ASN A 196 -0.97 14.44 9.85
N ARG A 197 0.10 13.92 9.23
CA ARG A 197 0.32 12.46 9.12
C ARG A 197 0.55 11.80 10.48
N ILE A 198 1.33 12.41 11.37
CA ILE A 198 1.61 11.82 12.68
C ILE A 198 0.36 11.80 13.58
N GLU A 199 -0.49 12.82 13.50
CA GLU A 199 -1.80 12.81 14.17
C GLU A 199 -2.72 11.72 13.61
N ARG A 200 -2.84 11.63 12.28
CA ARG A 200 -3.61 10.57 11.60
C ARG A 200 -3.14 9.18 12.00
N TYR A 201 -1.82 8.98 12.05
CA TYR A 201 -1.21 7.73 12.49
C TYR A 201 -1.59 7.36 13.93
N ARG A 202 -1.52 8.32 14.87
CA ARG A 202 -1.88 8.08 16.27
C ARG A 202 -3.37 7.77 16.44
N ASN A 203 -4.23 8.51 15.75
CA ASN A 203 -5.68 8.30 15.76
C ASN A 203 -6.05 6.93 15.16
N PHE A 204 -5.41 6.57 14.04
CA PHE A 204 -5.59 5.27 13.41
C PHE A 204 -5.10 4.12 14.30
N LYS A 205 -3.93 4.27 14.94
CA LYS A 205 -3.44 3.30 15.93
C LYS A 205 -4.45 3.04 17.04
N ALA A 206 -4.96 4.10 17.66
CA ALA A 206 -5.97 4.00 18.72
C ALA A 206 -7.28 3.37 18.23
N LEU A 207 -7.61 3.50 16.94
CA LEU A 207 -8.76 2.83 16.34
C LEU A 207 -8.50 1.34 16.13
N VAL A 208 -7.34 0.96 15.61
CA VAL A 208 -6.95 -0.45 15.38
C VAL A 208 -6.89 -1.22 16.70
N GLU A 209 -6.39 -0.60 17.78
CA GLU A 209 -6.28 -1.21 19.11
C GLU A 209 -7.64 -1.57 19.74
N LYS A 210 -8.76 -1.04 19.21
CA LYS A 210 -10.12 -1.41 19.66
C LYS A 210 -10.59 -2.77 19.13
N ASP A 211 -9.94 -3.30 18.10
CA ASP A 211 -10.20 -4.65 17.56
C ASP A 211 -9.01 -5.56 17.92
N PRO A 212 -9.13 -6.43 18.94
CA PRO A 212 -8.03 -7.27 19.41
C PRO A 212 -7.45 -8.19 18.34
N HIS A 213 -8.28 -8.66 17.40
CA HIS A 213 -7.83 -9.55 16.33
C HIS A 213 -6.97 -8.78 15.31
N ARG A 214 -7.39 -7.57 14.94
CA ARG A 214 -6.59 -6.70 14.06
C ARG A 214 -5.32 -6.23 14.76
N ALA A 215 -5.40 -5.86 16.03
CA ALA A 215 -4.26 -5.43 16.83
C ALA A 215 -3.18 -6.51 16.94
N ALA A 216 -3.56 -7.79 17.04
CA ALA A 216 -2.63 -8.92 17.16
C ALA A 216 -1.71 -9.10 15.93
N VAL A 217 -2.18 -8.70 14.74
CA VAL A 217 -1.40 -8.79 13.49
C VAL A 217 -0.85 -7.44 13.01
N THR A 218 -1.15 -6.35 13.70
CA THR A 218 -0.74 -5.01 13.31
C THR A 218 0.42 -4.52 14.17
N VAL A 219 1.52 -4.12 13.52
CA VAL A 219 2.69 -3.54 14.19
C VAL A 219 2.69 -2.03 13.96
N PHE A 220 2.95 -1.26 15.01
CA PHE A 220 3.07 0.20 14.95
C PHE A 220 4.48 0.64 15.34
N HIS A 221 5.14 1.42 14.47
CA HIS A 221 6.45 1.99 14.77
C HIS A 221 6.51 3.50 14.46
N THR A 222 6.99 4.29 15.43
CA THR A 222 7.21 5.73 15.23
C THR A 222 8.70 5.98 15.07
N PHE A 223 9.09 6.73 14.02
CA PHE A 223 10.48 7.10 13.80
C PHE A 223 10.76 8.47 14.43
N ASP A 224 11.32 8.47 15.65
CA ASP A 224 11.36 9.63 16.54
C ASP A 224 12.03 10.89 15.95
N SER A 225 13.08 10.73 15.15
CA SER A 225 13.84 11.85 14.59
C SER A 225 13.50 12.16 13.13
N LEU A 226 12.48 11.51 12.54
CA LEU A 226 12.16 11.64 11.12
C LEU A 226 10.90 12.46 10.90
N ALA A 227 10.93 13.27 9.84
CA ALA A 227 9.75 13.85 9.23
C ALA A 227 9.29 12.98 8.05
N HIS A 228 8.87 13.59 6.93
CA HIS A 228 8.46 12.88 5.71
C HIS A 228 9.67 12.45 4.86
N GLU A 229 10.46 11.48 5.33
CA GLU A 229 11.77 11.08 4.77
C GLU A 229 11.87 9.56 4.51
N SER A 230 11.48 9.11 3.31
CA SER A 230 11.41 7.69 2.94
C SER A 230 12.74 6.92 3.06
N LEU A 231 13.85 7.47 2.55
CA LEU A 231 15.15 6.79 2.54
C LEU A 231 15.66 6.45 3.94
N LYS A 232 15.41 7.34 4.91
CA LYS A 232 15.79 7.10 6.32
C LYS A 232 14.87 6.09 6.98
N THR A 233 13.58 6.12 6.67
CA THR A 233 12.63 5.08 7.14
C THR A 233 13.04 3.68 6.67
N TYR A 234 13.49 3.53 5.41
CA TYR A 234 13.88 2.22 4.88
C TYR A 234 15.21 1.68 5.39
N THR A 235 16.03 2.55 5.99
CA THR A 235 17.32 2.17 6.61
C THR A 235 17.21 2.05 8.12
N ASP A 236 16.04 2.31 8.69
CA ASP A 236 15.80 2.15 10.12
C ASP A 236 15.94 0.68 10.56
N PRO A 237 16.69 0.37 11.63
CA PRO A 237 16.92 -1.01 12.06
C PRO A 237 15.65 -1.77 12.47
N PHE A 238 14.64 -1.08 13.01
CA PHE A 238 13.36 -1.72 13.32
C PHE A 238 12.64 -2.11 12.02
N PHE A 239 12.55 -1.18 11.06
CA PHE A 239 11.95 -1.47 9.77
C PHE A 239 12.65 -2.63 9.06
N VAL A 240 13.98 -2.62 8.99
CA VAL A 240 14.78 -3.69 8.37
C VAL A 240 14.53 -5.03 9.03
N GLY A 241 14.51 -5.07 10.37
CA GLY A 241 14.21 -6.29 11.12
C GLY A 241 12.80 -6.81 10.89
N TYR A 242 11.79 -5.93 10.88
CA TYR A 242 10.41 -6.31 10.58
C TYR A 242 10.29 -6.91 9.18
N VAL A 243 10.86 -6.24 8.16
CA VAL A 243 10.74 -6.78 6.82
C VAL A 243 11.45 -8.11 6.74
N LYS A 244 12.68 -8.28 7.24
CA LYS A 244 13.41 -9.57 7.21
C LYS A 244 12.79 -10.71 8.02
N GLY A 245 11.83 -10.43 8.89
CA GLY A 245 11.21 -11.42 9.78
C GLY A 245 11.97 -11.64 11.10
N ASP A 246 12.89 -10.74 11.45
CA ASP A 246 13.62 -10.76 12.74
C ASP A 246 12.76 -10.20 13.89
N LYS A 247 11.61 -9.56 13.59
CA LYS A 247 10.73 -8.87 14.55
C LYS A 247 9.25 -9.06 14.23
#